data_AF-A0A2D1VJM4-F1
#
_entry.id   AF-A0A2D1VJM4-F1
#
_cell.length_a   1.000
_cell.length_b   1.000
_cell.length_c   1.000
_cell.angle_alpha   90.00
_cell.angle_beta   90.00
_cell.angle_gamma   90.00
#
_symmetry.space_group_name_H-M   'P 1'
#
loop_
_entity.id
_entity.type
_entity.pdbx_description
1 polymer ?
#
loop_
_entity_poly.entity_id
_entity_poly.type
_entity_poly.pdbx_seq_one_letter_code
_entity_poly.pdbx_strand_id
1 'polypeptide(L)'
;HHIAAGILGILAGLFHLSVRPPQRLYVGLRMGNIETVLSSSIAAVFFAAFIVAGTMWYGSATTPVELFGPTRYQWDQGYFQQEIDRRVRAGLAENLSLSEAWSKIPE
;
A
#
# COMPACT_ATOMS: atom_id res chain seq x y z
N HIS A 1 8.30 -7.64 -4.68
CA HIS A 1 7.25 -8.40 -3.97
C HIS A 1 6.60 -9.44 -4.88
N HIS A 2 5.88 -9.03 -5.94
CA HIS A 2 5.15 -9.95 -6.84
C HIS A 2 5.96 -11.12 -7.42
N ILE A 3 7.17 -10.88 -7.96
CA ILE A 3 8.00 -11.94 -8.56
C ILE A 3 8.36 -13.02 -7.53
N ALA A 4 8.93 -12.61 -6.40
CA ALA A 4 9.35 -13.55 -5.36
C ALA A 4 8.17 -14.32 -4.76
N ALA A 5 7.05 -13.63 -4.45
CA ALA A 5 5.84 -14.26 -3.95
C ALA A 5 5.21 -15.21 -4.98
N GLY A 6 5.25 -14.86 -6.28
CA GLY A 6 4.76 -15.70 -7.36
C GLY A 6 5.56 -17.00 -7.50
N ILE A 7 6.89 -16.93 -7.48
CA ILE A 7 7.76 -18.12 -7.51
C ILE A 7 7.48 -19.01 -6.30
N LEU A 8 7.43 -18.42 -5.10
CA LEU A 8 7.12 -19.18 -3.88
C LEU A 8 5.74 -19.82 -3.93
N GLY A 9 4.73 -19.11 -4.47
CA GLY A 9 3.37 -19.62 -4.64
C GLY A 9 3.30 -20.84 -5.56
N ILE A 10 4.08 -20.86 -6.66
CA ILE A 10 4.17 -22.03 -7.55
C ILE A 10 4.77 -23.22 -6.81
N LEU A 11 5.89 -23.02 -6.10
CA LEU A 11 6.53 -24.09 -5.34
C LEU A 11 5.62 -24.66 -4.25
N ALA A 12 4.94 -23.79 -3.50
CA ALA A 12 3.97 -24.19 -2.48
C ALA A 12 2.76 -24.92 -3.10
N GLY A 13 2.28 -24.47 -4.25
CA GLY A 13 1.21 -25.14 -5.00
C GLY A 13 1.59 -26.56 -5.42
N LEU A 14 2.79 -26.74 -5.98
CA LEU A 14 3.30 -28.07 -6.35
C LEU A 14 3.45 -28.99 -5.13
N PHE A 15 3.91 -28.45 -4.00
CA PHE A 15 3.96 -29.18 -2.74
C PHE A 15 2.57 -29.66 -2.29
N HIS A 16 1.56 -28.77 -2.30
CA HIS A 16 0.19 -29.11 -1.90
C HIS A 16 -0.53 -30.07 -2.85
N LEU A 17 -0.13 -30.15 -4.12
CA LEU A 17 -0.60 -31.19 -5.05
C LEU A 17 0.06 -32.55 -4.80
N SER A 18 1.32 -32.54 -4.39
CA SER A 18 2.15 -33.75 -4.29
C SER A 18 2.05 -34.44 -2.91
N VAL A 19 1.65 -33.70 -1.86
CA VAL A 19 1.72 -34.18 -0.47
C VAL A 19 0.34 -34.08 0.20
N ARG A 20 -0.11 -35.21 0.78
CA ARG A 20 -1.36 -35.25 1.57
C ARG A 20 -1.15 -34.65 2.97
N PRO A 21 -2.18 -34.02 3.58
CA PRO A 21 -2.05 -33.46 4.92
C PRO A 21 -1.72 -34.53 5.99
N PRO A 22 -0.86 -34.23 6.97
CA PRO A 22 -0.65 -35.08 8.13
C PRO A 22 -1.95 -35.31 8.93
N GLN A 23 -2.15 -36.52 9.45
CA GLN A 23 -3.37 -36.90 10.18
C GLN A 23 -3.71 -35.93 11.33
N ARG A 24 -2.70 -35.51 12.11
CA ARG A 24 -2.89 -34.57 13.24
C ARG A 24 -3.48 -33.23 12.78
N LEU A 25 -2.99 -32.68 11.67
CA LEU A 25 -3.50 -31.42 11.11
C LEU A 25 -4.88 -31.61 10.48
N TYR A 26 -5.08 -32.72 9.76
CA TYR A 26 -6.37 -33.01 9.12
C TYR A 26 -7.51 -33.07 10.13
N VAL A 27 -7.31 -33.77 11.26
CA VAL A 27 -8.29 -33.88 12.34
C VAL A 27 -8.35 -32.58 13.15
N GLY A 28 -7.21 -32.03 13.56
CA GLY A 28 -7.13 -30.84 14.41
C GLY A 28 -7.78 -29.60 13.78
N LEU A 29 -7.64 -29.43 12.46
CA LEU A 29 -8.24 -28.34 11.69
C LEU A 29 -9.55 -28.73 11.00
N ARG A 30 -10.07 -29.95 11.24
CA ARG A 30 -11.33 -30.44 10.63
C ARG A 30 -11.37 -30.29 9.10
N MET A 31 -10.29 -30.64 8.41
CA MET A 31 -10.11 -30.39 6.97
C MET A 31 -11.12 -31.12 6.04
N GLY A 32 -11.95 -32.01 6.58
CA GLY A 32 -13.08 -32.62 5.85
C GLY A 32 -14.36 -31.76 5.82
N ASN A 33 -14.45 -30.68 6.61
CA ASN A 33 -15.58 -29.76 6.62
C ASN A 33 -15.25 -28.49 5.83
N ILE A 34 -16.06 -28.15 4.83
CA ILE A 34 -15.87 -26.95 3.99
C ILE A 34 -15.93 -25.64 4.79
N GLU A 35 -16.67 -25.60 5.90
CA GLU A 35 -16.76 -24.39 6.73
C GLU A 35 -15.41 -23.99 7.35
N THR A 36 -14.47 -24.94 7.51
CA THR A 36 -13.12 -24.56 7.97
C THR A 36 -12.37 -23.73 6.93
N VAL A 37 -12.59 -23.99 5.64
CA VAL A 37 -12.01 -23.22 4.54
C VAL A 37 -12.69 -21.85 4.48
N LEU A 38 -14.01 -21.79 4.69
CA LEU A 38 -14.73 -20.51 4.80
C LEU A 38 -14.17 -19.67 5.95
N SER A 39 -14.02 -20.25 7.14
CA SER A 39 -13.49 -19.56 8.32
C SER A 39 -12.08 -19.01 8.09
N SER A 40 -11.16 -19.82 7.56
CA SER A 40 -9.79 -19.36 7.29
C SER A 40 -9.75 -18.32 6.17
N SER A 41 -10.62 -18.43 5.17
CA SER A 41 -10.68 -17.49 4.05
C SER A 41 -11.21 -16.12 4.46
N ILE A 42 -12.25 -16.08 5.32
CA ILE A 42 -12.75 -14.81 5.89
C ILE A 42 -11.64 -14.10 6.66
N ALA A 43 -10.88 -14.82 7.48
CA ALA A 43 -9.76 -14.23 8.21
C ALA A 43 -8.69 -13.65 7.27
N ALA A 44 -8.33 -14.37 6.20
CA ALA A 44 -7.35 -13.90 5.22
C ALA A 44 -7.84 -12.66 4.43
N VAL A 45 -9.11 -12.64 4.02
CA VAL A 45 -9.70 -11.51 3.29
C VAL A 45 -9.83 -10.28 4.20
N PHE A 46 -10.26 -10.46 5.45
CA PHE A 46 -10.31 -9.39 6.44
C PHE A 46 -8.93 -8.80 6.68
N PHE A 47 -7.90 -9.65 6.85
CA PHE A 47 -6.52 -9.20 6.97
C PHE A 47 -6.11 -8.33 5.77
N ALA A 48 -6.36 -8.79 4.54
CA ALA A 48 -6.06 -8.01 3.35
C ALA A 48 -6.80 -6.66 3.31
N ALA A 49 -8.09 -6.66 3.69
CA ALA A 49 -8.92 -5.45 3.73
C ALA A 49 -8.35 -4.38 4.68
N PHE A 50 -7.87 -4.78 5.86
CA PHE A 50 -7.25 -3.84 6.81
C PHE A 50 -5.93 -3.28 6.30
N ILE A 51 -5.11 -4.10 5.64
CA ILE A 51 -3.85 -3.62 5.04
C ILE A 51 -4.14 -2.57 3.97
N VAL A 52 -5.07 -2.83 3.05
CA VAL A 52 -5.38 -1.86 1.98
C VAL A 52 -6.07 -0.60 2.50
N ALA A 53 -6.88 -0.70 3.55
CA ALA A 53 -7.45 0.48 4.20
C ALA A 53 -6.35 1.37 4.80
N GLY A 54 -5.36 0.76 5.46
CA GLY A 54 -4.20 1.46 5.99
C GLY A 54 -3.36 2.12 4.90
N THR A 55 -2.96 1.38 3.87
CA THR A 55 -2.11 1.94 2.79
C THR A 55 -2.82 3.01 1.97
N MET A 56 -4.14 2.95 1.84
CA MET A 56 -4.93 4.02 1.24
C MET A 56 -4.93 5.28 2.11
N TRP A 57 -5.16 5.13 3.41
CA TRP A 57 -5.29 6.29 4.32
C TRP A 57 -3.97 7.01 4.59
N TYR A 58 -2.88 6.26 4.76
CA TYR A 58 -1.56 6.80 5.10
C TYR A 58 -0.70 7.12 3.86
N GLY A 59 -1.07 6.60 2.69
CA GLY A 59 -0.31 6.73 1.46
C GLY A 59 0.79 5.68 1.32
N SER A 60 1.03 5.25 0.09
CA SER A 60 2.05 4.27 -0.27
C SER A 60 2.42 4.41 -1.76
N ALA A 61 3.45 3.70 -2.21
CA ALA A 61 3.80 3.67 -3.63
C ALA A 61 2.67 3.12 -4.53
N THR A 62 1.71 2.37 -3.98
CA THR A 62 0.57 1.82 -4.73
C THR A 62 -0.70 2.68 -4.64
N THR A 63 -0.67 3.77 -3.87
CA THR A 63 -1.78 4.72 -3.70
C THR A 63 -1.30 6.15 -3.99
N PRO A 64 -0.87 6.42 -5.24
CA PRO A 64 -0.27 7.70 -5.60
C PRO A 64 -1.28 8.84 -5.55
N VAL A 65 -0.82 10.01 -5.09
CA VAL A 65 -1.66 11.20 -4.89
C VAL A 65 -2.30 11.73 -6.17
N GLU A 66 -1.68 11.52 -7.31
CA GLU A 66 -2.20 11.93 -8.63
C GLU A 66 -3.46 11.13 -9.02
N LEU A 67 -3.64 9.92 -8.48
CA LEU A 67 -4.78 9.05 -8.78
C LEU A 67 -5.83 9.04 -7.67
N PHE A 68 -5.41 9.23 -6.41
CA PHE A 68 -6.29 9.09 -5.24
C PHE A 68 -6.46 10.37 -4.40
N GLY A 69 -5.78 11.46 -4.78
CA GLY A 69 -5.73 12.69 -4.00
C GLY A 69 -4.67 12.66 -2.89
N PRO A 70 -4.37 13.83 -2.29
CA PRO A 70 -3.43 13.93 -1.18
C PRO A 70 -4.00 13.34 0.11
N THR A 71 -3.12 12.96 1.03
CA THR A 71 -3.53 12.52 2.36
C THR A 71 -3.72 13.70 3.30
N ARG A 72 -4.55 13.55 4.33
CA ARG A 72 -4.68 14.56 5.40
C ARG A 72 -3.35 14.89 6.07
N TYR A 73 -2.42 13.94 6.12
CA TYR A 73 -1.13 14.14 6.78
C TYR A 73 -0.24 15.13 6.02
N GLN A 74 -0.38 15.19 4.69
CA GLN A 74 0.30 16.20 3.88
C GLN A 74 -0.25 17.60 4.16
N TRP A 75 -1.56 17.72 4.41
CA TRP A 75 -2.18 18.97 4.84
C TRP A 75 -1.77 19.36 6.27
N ASP A 76 -1.95 18.45 7.22
CA ASP A 76 -1.68 18.66 8.65
C ASP A 76 -0.22 19.10 8.91
N GLN A 77 0.72 18.70 8.03
CA GLN A 77 2.15 19.04 8.13
C GLN A 77 2.60 20.16 7.17
N GLY A 78 1.69 20.70 6.35
CA GLY A 78 2.02 21.73 5.35
C GLY A 78 3.02 21.26 4.29
N TYR A 79 2.99 19.98 3.91
CA TYR A 79 3.98 19.35 3.03
C TYR A 79 4.17 20.12 1.71
N PHE A 80 3.08 20.43 1.02
CA PHE A 80 3.14 21.18 -0.25
C PHE A 80 3.47 22.66 -0.03
N GLN A 81 2.99 23.25 1.07
CA GLN A 81 3.30 24.65 1.42
C GLN A 81 4.80 24.85 1.61
N GLN A 82 5.47 23.93 2.32
CA GLN A 82 6.92 24.00 2.53
C GLN A 82 7.69 23.94 1.20
N GLU A 83 7.27 23.09 0.26
CA GLU A 83 7.91 22.99 -1.06
C GLU A 83 7.66 24.24 -1.92
N ILE A 84 6.45 24.80 -1.87
CA ILE A 84 6.13 26.07 -2.55
C ILE A 84 7.02 27.18 -1.99
N ASP A 85 7.08 27.33 -0.67
CA ASP A 85 7.91 28.33 0.00
C ASP A 85 9.39 28.17 -0.35
N ARG A 86 9.89 26.93 -0.42
CA ARG A 86 11.27 26.62 -0.81
C ARG A 86 11.55 27.09 -2.24
N ARG A 87 10.65 26.81 -3.19
CA ARG A 87 10.80 27.22 -4.60
C ARG A 87 10.76 28.74 -4.76
N VAL A 88 9.83 29.41 -4.08
CA VAL A 88 9.73 30.87 -4.10
C VAL A 88 11.01 31.50 -3.53
N ARG A 89 11.51 31.02 -2.39
CA ARG A 89 12.77 31.51 -1.80
C ARG A 89 13.97 31.31 -2.70
N ALA A 90 14.06 30.17 -3.41
CA ALA A 90 15.11 29.93 -4.39
C ALA A 90 15.04 30.95 -5.54
N GLY A 91 13.84 31.23 -6.07
CA GLY A 91 13.66 32.25 -7.11
C GLY A 91 14.07 33.65 -6.65
N LEU A 92 13.74 34.03 -5.41
CA LEU A 92 14.18 35.31 -4.83
C LEU A 92 15.71 35.39 -4.69
N ALA A 93 16.37 34.28 -4.32
CA ALA A 93 17.83 34.22 -4.24
C ALA A 93 18.51 34.34 -5.62
N GLU A 94 17.79 34.00 -6.69
CA GLU A 94 18.20 34.21 -8.08
C GLU A 94 17.88 35.63 -8.61
N ASN A 95 17.51 36.56 -7.73
CA ASN A 95 17.12 37.95 -8.03
C ASN A 95 15.83 38.09 -8.85
N LEU A 96 14.93 37.10 -8.84
CA LEU A 96 13.58 37.30 -9.36
C LEU A 96 12.79 38.23 -8.44
N SER A 97 11.89 39.03 -9.00
CA SER A 97 10.89 39.75 -8.21
C SER A 97 9.92 38.76 -7.55
N LEU A 98 9.21 39.22 -6.52
CA LEU A 98 8.20 38.40 -5.84
C LEU A 98 7.13 37.89 -6.82
N SER A 99 6.66 38.75 -7.74
CA SER A 99 5.65 38.38 -8.73
C SER A 99 6.15 37.31 -9.71
N GLU A 100 7.42 37.38 -10.12
CA GLU A 100 8.02 36.39 -11.04
C GLU A 100 8.32 35.07 -10.33
N ALA A 101 8.70 35.10 -9.05
CA ALA A 101 8.92 33.89 -8.28
C ALA A 101 7.61 33.11 -8.08
N TRP A 102 6.51 33.79 -7.77
CA TRP A 102 5.18 33.17 -7.63
C TRP A 102 4.59 32.71 -8.96
N SER A 103 4.78 33.44 -10.05
CA SER A 103 4.26 33.03 -11.38
C SER A 103 4.91 31.76 -11.94
N LYS A 104 6.03 31.32 -11.36
CA LYS A 104 6.72 30.06 -11.71
C LYS A 104 6.22 28.85 -10.91
N ILE A 105 5.32 29.02 -9.94
CA ILE A 105 4.71 27.90 -9.20
C ILE A 105 3.59 27.29 -10.08
N PRO A 106 3.61 25.99 -10.37
CA PRO A 106 2.53 25.34 -11.11
C PRO A 106 1.18 25.47 -10.38
N GLU A 107 0.11 25.67 -11.15
CA GLU A 107 -1.27 25.62 -10.63
C GLU A 107 -1.65 24.24 -10.08
#